data_AF-A0A7X7U1C1-F1
#
_entry.id   AF-A0A7X7U1C1-F1
#
_cell.length_a   1.000
_cell.length_b   1.000
_cell.length_c   1.000
_cell.angle_alpha   90.00
_cell.angle_beta   90.00
_cell.angle_gamma   90.00
#
_symmetry.space_group_name_H-M   'P 1'
#
loop_
_entity.id
_entity.type
_entity.pdbx_description
1 polymer ?
#
loop_
_entity_poly.entity_id
_entity_poly.type
_entity_poly.pdbx_seq_one_letter_code
_entity_poly.pdbx_strand_id
1 'polypeptide(L)'
;ALVEAAQGLLDRAQMVRVSRGEKGAILVTKTGVWTGCATARRPALSTVGCGDYLLAGFLAGLRETGNPAVGLARGLKASTARAWGWSETKSWPQVDKEITVAIESA
;
A
#
# COMPACT_ATOMS: atom_id res chain seq x y z
N ALA A 1 14.28 8.65 10.01
CA ALA A 1 14.36 9.25 8.65
C ALA A 1 13.00 9.37 7.95
N LEU A 2 12.48 8.34 7.25
CA LEU A 2 11.25 8.50 6.43
C LEU A 2 9.99 8.78 7.26
N VAL A 3 9.84 8.11 8.41
CA VAL A 3 8.70 8.34 9.32
C VAL A 3 8.72 9.77 9.85
N GLU A 4 9.87 10.24 10.35
CA GLU A 4 10.05 11.61 10.86
C GLU A 4 9.75 12.67 9.79
N ALA A 5 10.25 12.47 8.56
CA ALA A 5 9.96 13.36 7.45
C ALA A 5 8.46 13.41 7.12
N ALA A 6 7.77 12.27 7.16
CA ALA A 6 6.33 12.20 6.96
C ALA A 6 5.54 12.82 8.11
N GLN A 7 6.00 12.65 9.37
CA GLN A 7 5.41 13.30 10.54
C GLN A 7 5.46 14.82 10.43
N GLY A 8 6.54 15.37 9.87
CA GLY A 8 6.69 16.81 9.60
C GLY A 8 5.68 17.40 8.61
N LEU A 9 4.89 16.57 7.92
CA LEU A 9 3.83 17.00 6.99
C LEU A 9 2.42 16.85 7.58
N LEU A 10 2.28 16.32 8.81
CA LEU A 10 0.97 16.06 9.43
C LEU A 10 0.26 17.33 9.94
N ASP A 11 0.92 18.49 9.87
CA ASP A 11 0.33 19.81 10.05
C ASP A 11 -0.57 20.20 8.87
N ARG A 12 -0.26 19.68 7.67
CA ARG A 12 -0.93 20.01 6.40
C ARG A 12 -1.73 18.86 5.79
N ALA A 13 -1.43 17.63 6.19
CA ALA A 13 -2.10 16.42 5.70
C ALA A 13 -2.54 15.53 6.87
N GLN A 14 -3.74 14.94 6.78
CA GLN A 14 -4.23 14.03 7.83
C GLN A 14 -3.47 12.69 7.86
N MET A 15 -2.99 12.26 6.69
CA MET A 15 -2.23 11.02 6.51
C MET A 15 -1.17 11.26 5.44
N VAL A 16 0.01 10.67 5.64
CA VAL A 16 1.13 10.73 4.69
C VAL A 16 1.54 9.30 4.38
N ARG A 17 1.52 8.94 3.10
CA ARG A 17 1.94 7.62 2.64
C ARG A 17 3.21 7.72 1.82
N VAL A 18 4.21 6.94 2.20
CA VAL A 18 5.51 6.87 1.53
C VAL A 18 5.63 5.52 0.83
N SER A 19 5.59 5.51 -0.51
CA SER A 19 5.87 4.32 -1.31
C SER A 19 7.38 4.07 -1.40
N ARG A 20 7.81 2.81 -1.31
CA ARG A 20 9.23 2.40 -1.25
C ARG A 20 9.55 1.24 -2.19
N GLY A 21 8.82 1.12 -3.30
CA GLY A 21 9.01 0.03 -4.28
C GLY A 21 8.87 -1.36 -3.65
N GLU A 22 9.87 -2.22 -3.82
CA GLU A 22 9.91 -3.57 -3.25
C GLU A 22 9.86 -3.59 -1.71
N LYS A 23 10.25 -2.49 -1.03
CA LYS A 23 10.13 -2.34 0.42
C LYS A 23 8.70 -1.99 0.86
N GLY A 24 7.74 -1.99 -0.08
CA GLY A 24 6.34 -1.72 0.14
C GLY A 24 6.08 -0.25 0.48
N ALA A 25 5.34 0.04 1.54
CA ALA A 25 4.94 1.41 1.87
C ALA A 25 4.84 1.64 3.38
N ILE A 26 4.97 2.90 3.77
CA ILE A 26 4.71 3.39 5.12
C ILE A 26 3.47 4.28 5.06
N LEU A 27 2.57 4.16 6.03
CA LEU A 27 1.49 5.08 6.30
C LEU A 27 1.74 5.74 7.65
N VAL A 28 1.75 7.06 7.69
CA VAL A 28 1.92 7.86 8.91
C VAL A 28 0.67 8.71 9.08
N THR A 29 0.06 8.64 10.25
CA THR A 29 -1.04 9.51 10.68
C THR A 29 -0.70 10.12 12.03
N LYS A 30 -1.58 11.00 12.53
CA LYS A 30 -1.45 11.52 13.91
C LYS A 30 -1.63 10.45 14.99
N THR A 31 -2.24 9.32 14.66
CA THR A 31 -2.64 8.27 15.62
C THR A 31 -1.85 6.97 15.48
N GLY A 32 -1.01 6.85 14.45
CA GLY A 32 -0.21 5.64 14.28
C GLY A 32 0.67 5.66 13.04
N VAL A 33 1.58 4.68 13.01
CA VAL A 33 2.47 4.42 11.90
C VAL A 33 2.34 2.95 11.52
N TRP A 34 2.14 2.68 10.23
CA TRP A 34 2.08 1.33 9.69
C TRP A 34 3.10 1.18 8.57
N THR A 35 3.81 0.07 8.56
CA THR A 35 4.68 -0.34 7.46
C THR A 35 4.18 -1.66 6.90
N GLY A 36 4.32 -1.86 5.60
CA GLY A 36 4.00 -3.15 5.02
C GLY A 36 4.58 -3.38 3.65
N CYS A 37 4.62 -4.65 3.26
CA CYS A 37 5.08 -5.10 1.95
C CYS A 37 4.45 -6.46 1.60
N ALA A 38 4.49 -6.83 0.32
CA ALA A 38 4.14 -8.18 -0.10
C ALA A 38 5.17 -9.18 0.45
N THR A 39 4.69 -10.31 0.98
CA THR A 39 5.56 -11.33 1.59
C THR A 39 6.28 -12.17 0.53
N ALA A 40 5.67 -12.34 -0.64
CA ALA A 40 6.28 -13.01 -1.78
C ALA A 40 7.09 -12.03 -2.65
N ARG A 41 8.18 -12.53 -3.23
CA ARG A 41 9.04 -11.81 -4.19
C ARG A 41 8.91 -12.42 -5.58
N ARG A 42 8.68 -11.57 -6.58
CA ARG A 42 8.67 -11.94 -8.00
C ARG A 42 9.24 -10.79 -8.83
N PRO A 43 9.82 -11.05 -10.01
CA PRO A 43 10.23 -9.98 -10.92
C PRO A 43 9.06 -9.06 -11.25
N ALA A 44 9.31 -7.76 -11.26
CA ALA A 44 8.33 -6.79 -11.73
C ALA A 44 8.24 -6.85 -13.25
N LEU A 45 7.04 -7.07 -13.80
CA LEU A 45 6.75 -6.93 -15.22
C LEU A 45 6.75 -5.44 -15.63
N SER A 46 6.16 -4.58 -14.81
CA SER A 46 6.11 -3.14 -15.05
C SER A 46 5.86 -2.37 -13.75
N THR A 47 6.58 -1.26 -13.56
CA THR A 47 6.35 -0.35 -12.42
C THR A 47 5.40 0.80 -12.75
N VAL A 48 5.06 0.97 -14.04
CA VAL A 48 4.18 2.05 -14.51
C VAL A 48 2.79 1.89 -13.89
N GLY A 49 2.32 2.95 -13.24
CA GLY A 49 1.03 3.00 -12.55
C GLY A 49 1.03 2.34 -11.16
N CYS A 50 2.13 1.75 -10.69
CA CYS A 50 2.13 1.12 -9.35
C CYS A 50 1.74 2.10 -8.23
N GLY A 51 2.06 3.39 -8.38
CA GLY A 51 1.64 4.46 -7.46
C GLY A 51 0.12 4.72 -7.48
N ASP A 52 -0.49 4.72 -8.66
CA ASP A 52 -1.94 4.90 -8.84
C ASP A 52 -2.70 3.72 -8.26
N TYR A 53 -2.26 2.49 -8.54
CA TYR A 53 -2.85 1.28 -7.96
C TYR A 53 -2.69 1.24 -6.44
N LEU A 54 -1.54 1.67 -5.91
CA LEU A 54 -1.33 1.83 -4.48
C LEU A 54 -2.33 2.84 -3.89
N LEU A 55 -2.58 3.97 -4.57
CA LEU A 55 -3.57 4.98 -4.16
C LEU A 55 -5.01 4.46 -4.25
N ALA A 56 -5.41 3.91 -5.38
CA ALA A 56 -6.75 3.39 -5.60
C ALA A 56 -7.11 2.28 -4.59
N GLY A 57 -6.22 1.30 -4.39
CA GLY A 57 -6.42 0.24 -3.42
C GLY A 57 -6.48 0.77 -1.97
N PHE A 58 -5.64 1.75 -1.64
CA PHE A 58 -5.68 2.41 -0.33
C PHE A 58 -7.02 3.10 -0.07
N LEU A 59 -7.47 3.94 -1.00
CA LEU A 59 -8.72 4.67 -0.87
C LEU A 59 -9.92 3.72 -0.83
N ALA A 60 -9.90 2.64 -1.61
CA ALA A 60 -10.96 1.63 -1.57
C ALA A 60 -11.06 0.93 -0.21
N GLY A 61 -9.94 0.45 0.33
CA GLY A 61 -9.92 -0.18 1.66
C GLY A 61 -10.29 0.78 2.78
N LEU A 62 -9.80 2.01 2.73
CA LEU A 62 -10.12 3.03 3.73
C LEU A 62 -11.60 3.41 3.70
N ARG A 63 -12.18 3.64 2.51
CA ARG A 63 -13.60 3.98 2.36
C ARG A 63 -14.52 2.87 2.88
N GLU A 64 -14.20 1.61 2.60
CA GLU A 64 -15.07 0.48 2.98
C GLU A 64 -15.00 0.14 4.47
N THR A 65 -13.86 0.35 5.11
CA THR A 65 -13.63 -0.15 6.48
C THR A 65 -13.39 0.94 7.52
N GLY A 66 -13.09 2.17 7.09
CA GLY A 66 -12.58 3.23 7.96
C GLY A 66 -11.21 2.93 8.57
N ASN A 67 -10.57 1.80 8.26
CA ASN A 67 -9.34 1.35 8.88
C ASN A 67 -8.12 1.64 7.98
N PRO A 68 -7.20 2.54 8.39
CA PRO A 68 -6.03 2.89 7.60
C PRO A 68 -5.08 1.71 7.31
N ALA A 69 -4.95 0.75 8.24
CA ALA A 69 -4.12 -0.44 8.04
C ALA A 69 -4.71 -1.36 6.96
N VAL A 70 -6.04 -1.52 6.91
CA VAL A 70 -6.72 -2.26 5.84
C VAL A 70 -6.57 -1.56 4.50
N GLY A 71 -6.68 -0.22 4.49
CA GLY A 71 -6.35 0.59 3.32
C GLY A 71 -4.93 0.32 2.83
N LEU A 72 -3.93 0.40 3.72
CA LEU A 72 -2.53 0.15 3.36
C LEU A 72 -2.35 -1.25 2.76
N ALA A 73 -2.95 -2.27 3.38
CA ALA A 73 -2.89 -3.65 2.90
C ALA A 73 -3.46 -3.77 1.47
N ARG A 74 -4.64 -3.22 1.20
CA ARG A 74 -5.25 -3.29 -0.14
C ARG A 74 -4.48 -2.50 -1.18
N GLY A 75 -3.95 -1.34 -0.81
CA GLY A 75 -3.06 -0.57 -1.68
C GLY A 75 -1.82 -1.38 -2.07
N LEU A 76 -1.17 -2.03 -1.10
CA LEU A 76 -0.01 -2.88 -1.36
C LEU A 76 -0.35 -4.06 -2.27
N LYS A 77 -1.49 -4.72 -2.06
CA LYS A 77 -1.94 -5.82 -2.93
C LYS A 77 -2.20 -5.34 -4.35
N ALA A 78 -2.93 -4.23 -4.53
CA ALA A 78 -3.22 -3.67 -5.86
C ALA A 78 -1.93 -3.25 -6.59
N SER A 79 -1.02 -2.56 -5.89
CA SER A 79 0.27 -2.14 -6.45
C SER A 79 1.15 -3.33 -6.82
N THR A 80 1.18 -4.36 -5.97
CA THR A 80 1.93 -5.60 -6.24
C THR A 80 1.34 -6.36 -7.43
N ALA A 81 0.01 -6.44 -7.54
CA ALA A 81 -0.64 -7.04 -8.68
C ALA A 81 -0.31 -6.29 -9.98
N ARG A 82 -0.28 -4.96 -9.95
CA ARG A 82 0.17 -4.15 -11.09
C ARG A 82 1.62 -4.47 -11.44
N ALA A 83 2.50 -4.50 -10.44
CA ALA A 83 3.91 -4.82 -10.62
C ALA A 83 4.13 -6.19 -11.27
N TRP A 84 3.32 -7.19 -10.93
CA TRP A 84 3.40 -8.55 -11.45
C TRP A 84 2.61 -8.80 -12.75
N GLY A 85 1.97 -7.77 -13.33
CA GLY A 85 1.08 -7.93 -14.49
C GLY A 85 -0.24 -8.65 -14.19
N TRP A 86 -0.55 -8.86 -12.91
CA TRP A 86 -1.78 -9.51 -12.47
C TRP A 86 -3.01 -8.62 -12.58
N SER A 87 -2.82 -7.30 -12.66
CA SER A 87 -3.93 -6.36 -12.91
C SER A 87 -4.63 -6.60 -14.25
N GLU A 88 -3.95 -7.19 -15.23
CA GLU A 88 -4.49 -7.46 -16.57
C GLU A 88 -5.07 -8.89 -16.69
N THR A 89 -4.73 -9.77 -15.75
CA THR A 89 -4.97 -11.23 -15.88
C THR A 89 -5.76 -11.83 -14.73
N LYS A 90 -5.98 -11.08 -13.64
CA LYS A 90 -6.73 -11.52 -12.46
C LYS A 90 -7.73 -10.45 -12.02
N SER A 91 -8.87 -10.92 -11.53
CA SER A 91 -9.86 -10.07 -10.85
C SER A 91 -9.38 -9.63 -9.47
N TRP A 92 -9.98 -8.57 -8.93
CA TRP A 92 -9.67 -8.10 -7.58
C TRP A 92 -9.86 -9.18 -6.50
N PRO A 93 -10.94 -9.97 -6.45
CA PRO A 93 -11.07 -11.04 -5.46
C PRO A 93 -9.95 -12.08 -5.50
N GLN A 94 -9.45 -12.41 -6.69
CA GLN A 94 -8.31 -13.33 -6.84
C GLN A 94 -7.03 -12.69 -6.30
N VAL A 95 -6.75 -11.43 -6.67
CA VAL A 95 -5.61 -10.67 -6.17
C VAL A 95 -5.65 -10.54 -4.65
N ASP A 96 -6.79 -10.19 -4.07
CA ASP A 96 -6.93 -9.98 -2.63
C ASP A 96 -6.72 -11.28 -1.83
N LYS A 97 -7.14 -12.42 -2.40
CA LYS A 97 -6.92 -13.74 -1.82
C LYS A 97 -5.47 -14.23 -1.96
N GLU A 98 -4.86 -14.04 -3.13
CA GLU A 98 -3.56 -14.65 -3.46
C GLU A 98 -2.36 -13.82 -3.02
N ILE A 99 -2.47 -12.49 -2.98
CA ILE A 99 -1.37 -11.63 -2.54
C ILE A 99 -1.46 -11.42 -1.03
N THR A 100 -0.53 -12.04 -0.30
CA THR A 100 -0.34 -11.79 1.13
C THR A 100 0.59 -10.59 1.35
N VAL A 101 0.20 -9.73 2.28
CA VAL A 101 0.99 -8.57 2.71
C VAL A 101 1.17 -8.64 4.21
N ALA A 102 2.38 -8.34 4.69
CA ALA A 102 2.64 -8.16 6.10
C ALA A 102 2.41 -6.67 6.44
N ILE A 103 1.68 -6.41 7.52
CA ILE A 103 1.46 -5.06 8.06
C ILE A 103 1.95 -5.08 9.51
N GLU A 104 2.85 -4.16 9.83
CA GLU A 104 3.39 -3.96 11.16
C GLU A 104 3.02 -2.54 11.62
N SER A 105 2.54 -2.41 12.85
CA SER A 105 2.39 -1.13 13.52
C SER A 105 3.65 -0.80 14.29
N ALA A 106 4.15 0.42 14.15
CA ALA A 106 5.24 0.98 14.96
C ALA A 106 4.70 1.83 16.10
#